data_AF-A0A2S6CXL0-F1
#
_entry.id   AF-A0A2S6CXL0-F1
#
_cell.length_a   1.000
_cell.length_b   1.000
_cell.length_c   1.000
_cell.angle_alpha   90.00
_cell.angle_beta   90.00
_cell.angle_gamma   90.00
#
_symmetry.space_group_name_H-M   'P 1'
#
loop_
_entity.id
_entity.type
_entity.pdbx_description
1 polymer ?
#
loop_
_entity_poly.entity_id
_entity_poly.type
_entity_poly.pdbx_seq_one_letter_code
_entity_poly.pdbx_strand_id
1 'polypeptide(L)'
;MNKYVSIYNALCLPAPDVEALIQGQIIAAIPRKLLTSGQNFALYPVDTSVNVLSIKAWAKCELCEILDQTTPLDILSQLTIWKLEKFEEILQNRPHFFLAYLRVYHLDKPYEIPVIPNIQDKLGKFVGLPNNIYVSENKPVLSDYVFNQRKKQLENRQPPLHPELEDLQSALSQIANNNLVAQQLEQEIRVFLGWNSEPVKNNLKSELSWIKTIAALGDRSIEKDEGKSNYQAGTDFENISRQSLEFLGFKVENAYKGGAGGLDLYCSQPYPLVCECKAGKTIPSGTIEELLKLGGMHLGADKFLNSPKLVIGPGNATSDNLKSSKGWKVSIIKAMTLQKLVELKAKYPGAINLIELKQYLEPGQIDDKINEYIDKVEKEIKLRSHIIQLVKNYLQNSGIESAGAGVDALHGAYFGSHPPQQLKPEEMHEILIELSSPLTGYLGREKGNNWKTDKFYYLRDLPIN
;
A
#
# COMPACT_ATOMS: atom_id res chain seq x y z
N MET A 1 35.76 -0.55 -7.03
CA MET A 1 35.93 -1.86 -7.70
C MET A 1 35.08 -2.86 -6.95
N ASN A 2 34.05 -3.44 -7.57
CA ASN A 2 33.23 -4.46 -6.91
C ASN A 2 34.07 -5.73 -6.77
N LYS A 3 34.32 -6.16 -5.52
CA LYS A 3 35.06 -7.38 -5.25
C LYS A 3 34.14 -8.56 -5.54
N TYR A 4 34.36 -9.22 -6.67
CA TYR A 4 33.65 -10.46 -6.96
C TYR A 4 34.23 -11.59 -6.13
N VAL A 5 33.36 -12.41 -5.55
CA VAL A 5 33.72 -13.61 -4.79
C VAL A 5 33.35 -14.83 -5.61
N SER A 6 34.26 -15.79 -5.76
CA SER A 6 33.96 -17.08 -6.39
C SER A 6 33.41 -18.04 -5.33
N ILE A 7 32.21 -18.57 -5.56
CA ILE A 7 31.63 -19.63 -4.72
C ILE A 7 31.46 -20.91 -5.55
N TYR A 8 31.82 -22.04 -4.95
CA TYR A 8 31.91 -23.35 -5.61
C TYR A 8 31.07 -24.43 -4.90
N ASN A 9 30.40 -24.05 -3.81
CA ASN A 9 29.55 -24.94 -3.03
C ASN A 9 28.26 -24.24 -2.62
N ALA A 10 27.28 -25.04 -2.24
CA ALA A 10 25.99 -24.58 -1.76
C ALA A 10 25.60 -25.31 -0.48
N LEU A 11 25.01 -24.59 0.48
CA LEU A 11 24.43 -25.17 1.68
C LEU A 11 23.00 -25.62 1.37
N CYS A 12 22.74 -26.92 1.53
CA CYS A 12 21.41 -27.50 1.34
C CYS A 12 20.53 -27.23 2.58
N LEU A 13 19.46 -26.48 2.40
CA LEU A 13 18.50 -26.12 3.44
C LEU A 13 17.08 -26.50 2.99
N PRO A 14 16.13 -26.72 3.92
CA PRO A 14 14.72 -26.85 3.57
C PRO A 14 14.27 -25.70 2.67
N ALA A 15 13.47 -25.98 1.64
CA ALA A 15 12.99 -24.93 0.73
C ALA A 15 12.31 -23.75 1.46
N PRO A 16 11.48 -23.96 2.51
CA PRO A 16 10.92 -22.85 3.30
C PRO A 16 11.97 -21.98 3.99
N ASP A 17 13.05 -22.59 4.50
CA ASP A 17 14.13 -21.86 5.16
C ASP A 17 14.88 -20.97 4.15
N VAL A 18 15.11 -21.46 2.93
CA VAL A 18 15.74 -20.68 1.85
C VAL A 18 14.85 -19.51 1.42
N GLU A 19 13.55 -19.75 1.26
CA GLU A 19 12.62 -18.69 0.86
C GLU A 19 12.54 -17.60 1.94
N ALA A 20 12.47 -17.97 3.23
CA ALA A 20 12.49 -17.02 4.34
C ALA A 20 13.79 -16.18 4.38
N LEU A 21 14.94 -16.80 4.09
CA LEU A 21 16.23 -16.10 3.97
C LEU A 21 16.24 -15.12 2.78
N ILE A 22 15.66 -15.49 1.64
CA ILE A 22 15.56 -14.66 0.43
C ILE A 22 14.59 -13.49 0.65
N GLN A 23 13.52 -13.71 1.42
CA GLN A 23 12.53 -12.68 1.74
C GLN A 23 12.96 -11.74 2.88
N GLY A 24 14.04 -12.09 3.59
CA GLY A 24 14.55 -11.33 4.73
C GLY A 24 13.82 -11.59 6.05
N GLN A 25 12.90 -12.57 6.08
CA GLN A 25 12.14 -12.95 7.26
C GLN A 25 13.03 -13.52 8.38
N ILE A 26 14.12 -14.20 8.01
CA ILE A 26 15.12 -14.70 8.94
C ILE A 26 16.53 -14.36 8.44
N ILE A 27 17.49 -14.36 9.35
CA ILE A 27 18.92 -14.31 9.02
C ILE A 27 19.67 -15.55 9.53
N ALA A 28 18.95 -16.61 9.89
CA ALA A 28 19.51 -17.79 10.54
C ALA A 28 19.35 -19.05 9.67
N ALA A 29 20.29 -19.99 9.80
CA ALA A 29 20.21 -21.34 9.22
C ALA A 29 20.75 -22.38 10.21
N ILE A 30 20.28 -23.63 10.10
CA ILE A 30 20.75 -24.76 10.93
C ILE A 30 21.60 -25.71 10.07
N PRO A 31 22.93 -25.50 9.96
CA PRO A 31 23.82 -26.43 9.26
C PRO A 31 24.12 -27.67 10.11
N ARG A 32 24.60 -28.74 9.47
CA ARG A 32 25.08 -29.97 10.15
C ARG A 32 26.48 -29.84 10.73
N LYS A 33 27.22 -28.79 10.38
CA LYS A 33 28.58 -28.53 10.86
C LYS A 33 28.73 -27.06 11.20
N LEU A 34 29.64 -26.77 12.13
CA LEU A 34 30.06 -25.42 12.43
C LEU A 34 30.59 -24.74 11.16
N LEU A 35 30.09 -23.54 10.88
CA LEU A 35 30.56 -22.72 9.77
C LEU A 35 31.62 -21.72 10.24
N THR A 36 32.56 -21.41 9.36
CA THR A 36 33.57 -20.39 9.64
C THR A 36 33.03 -19.01 9.28
N SER A 37 33.27 -18.02 10.15
CA SER A 37 32.94 -16.62 9.82
C SER A 37 33.68 -16.19 8.54
N GLY A 38 32.98 -15.48 7.66
CA GLY A 38 33.44 -15.10 6.33
C GLY A 38 33.28 -16.18 5.24
N GLN A 39 32.80 -17.38 5.57
CA GLN A 39 32.57 -18.43 4.58
C GLN A 39 31.41 -18.04 3.64
N ASN A 40 31.65 -18.11 2.33
CA ASN A 40 30.67 -17.77 1.29
C ASN A 40 30.16 -19.01 0.58
N PHE A 41 28.85 -19.07 0.30
CA PHE A 41 28.22 -20.22 -0.35
C PHE A 41 26.87 -19.87 -0.96
N ALA A 42 26.41 -20.66 -1.92
CA ALA A 42 25.05 -20.56 -2.45
C ALA A 42 24.01 -21.15 -1.48
N LEU A 43 22.78 -20.65 -1.53
CA LEU A 43 21.65 -21.23 -0.80
C LEU A 43 20.91 -22.22 -1.71
N TYR A 44 20.97 -23.50 -1.37
CA TYR A 44 20.33 -24.57 -2.14
C TYR A 44 19.01 -24.99 -1.47
N PRO A 45 17.84 -24.73 -2.08
CA PRO A 45 16.58 -25.25 -1.58
C PRO A 45 16.43 -26.74 -1.86
N VAL A 46 16.31 -27.55 -0.81
CA VAL A 46 16.03 -28.98 -0.94
C VAL A 46 14.56 -29.16 -1.29
N ASP A 47 14.29 -29.33 -2.59
CA ASP A 47 12.98 -29.61 -3.15
C ASP A 47 13.09 -30.80 -4.12
N THR A 48 12.30 -31.85 -3.86
CA THR A 48 12.26 -33.08 -4.68
C THR A 48 11.11 -33.09 -5.68
N SER A 49 10.28 -32.05 -5.72
CA SER A 49 9.13 -31.95 -6.63
C SER A 49 9.48 -31.44 -8.03
N VAL A 50 10.73 -30.96 -8.22
CA VAL A 50 11.20 -30.35 -9.47
C VAL A 50 12.40 -31.11 -10.04
N ASN A 51 12.57 -31.05 -11.37
CA ASN A 51 13.73 -31.65 -12.06
C ASN A 51 14.91 -30.67 -12.20
N VAL A 52 14.61 -29.37 -12.26
CA VAL A 52 15.58 -28.28 -12.34
C VAL A 52 15.29 -27.32 -11.20
N LEU A 53 16.34 -26.98 -10.45
CA LEU A 53 16.27 -26.08 -9.31
C LEU A 53 16.87 -24.72 -9.69
N SER A 54 16.27 -23.65 -9.17
CA SER A 54 16.73 -22.29 -9.37
C SER A 54 17.36 -21.74 -8.07
N ILE A 55 18.68 -21.59 -8.04
CA ILE A 55 19.37 -20.89 -6.95
C ILE A 55 19.24 -19.40 -7.19
N LYS A 56 18.63 -18.67 -6.25
CA LYS A 56 18.35 -17.22 -6.39
C LYS A 56 19.24 -16.33 -5.53
N ALA A 57 19.93 -16.90 -4.54
CA ALA A 57 20.68 -16.15 -3.55
C ALA A 57 21.92 -16.90 -3.06
N TRP A 58 22.84 -16.15 -2.50
CA TRP A 58 24.04 -16.64 -1.82
C TRP A 58 24.16 -15.98 -0.45
N ALA A 59 24.97 -16.57 0.43
CA ALA A 59 25.15 -16.09 1.78
C ALA A 59 26.63 -16.08 2.18
N LYS A 60 26.95 -15.13 3.06
CA LYS A 60 28.16 -15.08 3.85
C LYS A 60 27.82 -15.39 5.30
N CYS A 61 28.52 -16.36 5.89
CA CYS A 61 28.37 -16.65 7.32
C CYS A 61 29.07 -15.54 8.13
N GLU A 62 28.32 -14.85 9.00
CA GLU A 62 28.85 -13.79 9.86
C GLU A 62 29.18 -14.32 11.26
N LEU A 63 28.38 -15.26 11.76
CA LEU A 63 28.58 -15.94 13.04
C LEU A 63 28.01 -17.37 12.95
N CYS A 64 28.56 -18.31 13.71
CA CYS A 64 27.97 -19.63 13.90
C CYS A 64 28.10 -20.04 15.37
N GLU A 65 26.98 -20.19 16.05
CA GLU A 65 26.91 -20.57 17.46
C GLU A 65 26.64 -22.07 17.61
N ILE A 66 27.07 -22.63 18.75
CA ILE A 66 26.70 -23.98 19.19
C ILE A 66 25.67 -23.81 20.29
N LEU A 67 24.45 -24.31 20.06
CA LEU A 67 23.33 -24.18 20.97
C LEU A 67 22.91 -25.53 21.51
N ASP A 68 22.58 -25.57 22.78
CA ASP A 68 22.14 -26.77 23.50
C ASP A 68 20.85 -26.50 24.29
N GLN A 69 20.51 -27.43 25.17
CA GLN A 69 19.30 -27.44 26.00
C GLN A 69 19.21 -26.25 26.97
N THR A 70 20.31 -25.54 27.23
CA THR A 70 20.33 -24.35 28.09
C THR A 70 19.88 -23.08 27.37
N THR A 71 19.72 -23.15 26.04
CA THR A 71 19.31 -22.02 25.22
C THR A 71 17.84 -21.68 25.45
N PRO A 72 17.45 -20.39 25.60
CA PRO A 72 16.06 -19.95 25.57
C PRO A 72 15.42 -20.19 24.19
N LEU A 73 14.89 -21.40 23.96
CA LEU A 73 14.35 -21.82 22.66
C LEU A 73 13.03 -21.14 22.31
N ASP A 74 12.27 -20.72 23.32
CA ASP A 74 11.04 -19.93 23.17
C ASP A 74 11.35 -18.59 22.49
N ILE A 75 12.38 -17.87 22.96
CA ILE A 75 12.82 -16.62 22.35
C ILE A 75 13.39 -16.87 20.95
N LEU A 76 14.16 -17.96 20.77
CA LEU A 76 14.69 -18.31 19.45
C LEU A 76 13.59 -18.63 18.44
N SER A 77 12.48 -19.22 18.89
CA SER A 77 11.32 -19.46 18.02
C SER A 77 10.60 -18.19 17.60
N GLN A 78 10.62 -17.14 18.43
CA GLN A 78 10.09 -15.81 18.06
C GLN A 78 11.02 -15.05 17.09
N LEU A 79 12.31 -15.36 17.07
CA LEU A 79 13.30 -14.70 16.22
C LEU A 79 13.58 -15.42 14.90
N THR A 80 12.90 -16.53 14.67
CA THR A 80 13.06 -17.36 13.48
C THR A 80 11.70 -17.82 12.98
N ILE A 81 11.66 -18.47 11.81
CA ILE A 81 10.43 -19.11 11.31
C ILE A 81 10.17 -20.48 11.96
N TRP A 82 11.07 -20.93 12.82
CA TRP A 82 11.01 -22.27 13.39
C TRP A 82 10.28 -22.25 14.71
N LYS A 83 9.27 -23.11 14.83
CA LYS A 83 8.57 -23.29 16.10
C LYS A 83 9.44 -24.01 17.13
N LEU A 84 9.06 -23.87 18.40
CA LEU A 84 9.73 -24.49 19.54
C LEU A 84 9.96 -25.99 19.34
N GLU A 85 8.96 -26.70 18.81
CA GLU A 85 8.99 -28.15 18.63
C GLU A 85 10.14 -28.60 17.71
N LYS A 86 10.51 -27.78 16.71
CA LYS A 86 11.62 -28.09 15.81
C LYS A 86 12.95 -28.10 16.54
N PHE A 87 13.17 -27.18 17.48
CA PHE A 87 14.41 -27.14 18.25
C PHE A 87 14.47 -28.30 19.24
N GLU A 88 13.35 -28.61 19.89
CA GLU A 88 13.23 -29.75 20.81
C GLU A 88 13.50 -31.07 20.08
N GLU A 89 12.94 -31.27 18.89
CA GLU A 89 13.20 -32.46 18.06
C GLU A 89 14.70 -32.60 17.71
N ILE A 90 15.36 -31.49 17.37
CA ILE A 90 16.79 -31.50 17.07
C ILE A 90 17.60 -31.90 18.32
N LEU A 91 17.26 -31.34 19.49
CA LEU A 91 17.96 -31.60 20.75
C LEU A 91 17.68 -32.97 21.36
N GLN A 92 16.53 -33.58 21.05
CA GLN A 92 16.25 -34.98 21.37
C GLN A 92 17.16 -35.92 20.58
N ASN A 93 17.47 -35.58 19.33
CA ASN A 93 18.30 -36.39 18.44
C ASN A 93 19.81 -36.13 18.61
N ARG A 94 20.21 -34.96 19.10
CA ARG A 94 21.62 -34.55 19.25
C ARG A 94 21.79 -33.62 20.46
N PRO A 95 22.91 -33.67 21.19
CA PRO A 95 23.12 -32.84 22.38
C PRO A 95 23.20 -31.34 22.08
N HIS A 96 23.47 -30.94 20.84
CA HIS A 96 23.56 -29.55 20.39
C HIS A 96 23.23 -29.43 18.90
N PHE A 97 22.98 -28.20 18.45
CA PHE A 97 22.89 -27.82 17.04
C PHE A 97 23.67 -26.55 16.74
N PHE A 98 23.94 -26.31 15.45
CA PHE A 98 24.63 -25.11 14.99
C PHE A 98 23.62 -24.09 14.51
N LEU A 99 23.75 -22.84 14.94
CA LEU A 99 22.95 -21.73 14.45
C LEU A 99 23.86 -20.76 13.69
N ALA A 100 23.76 -20.75 12.36
CA ALA A 100 24.53 -19.87 11.50
C ALA A 100 23.76 -18.59 11.19
N TYR A 101 24.42 -17.44 11.34
CA TYR A 101 23.91 -16.11 11.09
C TYR A 101 24.43 -15.70 9.70
N LEU A 102 23.51 -15.49 8.78
CA LEU A 102 23.79 -15.40 7.34
C LEU A 102 23.48 -14.01 6.83
N ARG A 103 24.49 -13.34 6.28
CA ARG A 103 24.30 -12.16 5.44
C ARG A 103 23.95 -12.64 4.02
N VAL A 104 22.71 -12.43 3.60
CA VAL A 104 22.16 -12.96 2.34
C VAL A 104 22.15 -11.89 1.25
N TYR A 105 22.44 -12.29 0.03
CA TYR A 105 22.47 -11.45 -1.16
C TYR A 105 21.76 -12.13 -2.33
N HIS A 106 21.01 -11.37 -3.12
CA HIS A 106 20.41 -11.86 -4.36
C HIS A 106 21.47 -12.04 -5.45
N LEU A 107 21.31 -13.08 -6.25
CA LEU A 107 22.07 -13.22 -7.49
C LEU A 107 21.51 -12.30 -8.57
N ASP A 108 22.38 -11.78 -9.44
CA ASP A 108 21.95 -10.95 -10.58
C ASP A 108 21.03 -11.70 -11.54
N LYS A 109 21.29 -13.00 -11.71
CA LYS A 109 20.45 -13.94 -12.45
C LYS A 109 20.37 -15.23 -11.65
N PRO A 110 19.19 -15.86 -11.57
CA PRO A 110 19.08 -17.18 -10.96
C PRO A 110 20.01 -18.18 -11.65
N TYR A 111 20.61 -19.08 -10.87
CA TYR A 111 21.49 -20.13 -11.36
C TYR A 111 20.74 -21.46 -11.37
N GLU A 112 20.40 -21.93 -12.56
CA GLU A 112 19.66 -23.17 -12.76
C GLU A 112 20.59 -24.38 -12.76
N ILE A 113 20.23 -25.39 -11.98
CA ILE A 113 20.97 -26.65 -11.90
C ILE A 113 20.02 -27.85 -11.87
N PRO A 114 20.41 -29.00 -12.45
CA PRO A 114 19.70 -30.25 -12.24
C PRO A 114 19.66 -30.60 -10.76
N VAL A 115 18.55 -31.16 -10.29
CA VAL A 115 18.44 -31.62 -8.90
C VAL A 115 19.47 -32.73 -8.65
N ILE A 116 20.22 -32.57 -7.57
CA ILE A 116 21.25 -33.53 -7.16
C ILE A 116 20.56 -34.81 -6.63
N PRO A 117 20.98 -36.01 -7.05
CA PRO A 117 20.42 -37.26 -6.51
C PRO A 117 20.57 -37.35 -4.99
N ASN A 118 19.57 -37.92 -4.31
CA ASN A 118 19.54 -38.10 -2.85
C ASN A 118 19.74 -36.78 -2.06
N ILE A 119 19.23 -35.66 -2.60
CA ILE A 119 19.39 -34.33 -2.00
C ILE A 119 18.83 -34.23 -0.57
N GLN A 120 17.84 -35.04 -0.22
CA GLN A 120 17.30 -35.10 1.14
C GLN A 120 18.37 -35.51 2.17
N ASP A 121 19.29 -36.41 1.83
CA ASP A 121 20.39 -36.84 2.71
C ASP A 121 21.46 -35.76 2.91
N LYS A 122 21.40 -34.70 2.10
CA LYS A 122 22.30 -33.55 2.13
C LYS A 122 21.75 -32.39 2.95
N LEU A 123 20.55 -32.49 3.54
CA LEU A 123 20.01 -31.44 4.43
C LEU A 123 21.03 -31.04 5.51
N GLY A 124 21.32 -29.73 5.55
CA GLY A 124 22.32 -29.07 6.39
C GLY A 124 23.78 -29.29 5.98
N LYS A 125 24.05 -29.99 4.87
CA LYS A 125 25.40 -30.25 4.35
C LYS A 125 25.67 -29.40 3.11
N PHE A 126 26.94 -29.34 2.73
CA PHE A 126 27.33 -28.70 1.48
C PHE A 126 27.32 -29.68 0.32
N VAL A 127 26.94 -29.17 -0.84
CA VAL A 127 27.11 -29.82 -2.15
C VAL A 127 28.00 -28.97 -3.04
N GLY A 128 28.75 -29.61 -3.92
CA GLY A 128 29.53 -28.90 -4.94
C GLY A 128 28.60 -28.34 -6.02
N LEU A 129 28.88 -27.13 -6.49
CA LEU A 129 28.22 -26.57 -7.67
C LEU A 129 28.90 -27.14 -8.93
N PRO A 130 28.15 -27.39 -10.03
CA PRO A 130 28.74 -27.84 -11.29
C PRO A 130 29.78 -26.87 -11.86
N ASN A 131 29.52 -25.57 -11.73
CA ASN A 131 30.45 -24.50 -12.07
C ASN A 131 30.52 -23.49 -10.92
N ASN A 132 31.67 -22.85 -10.78
CA ASN A 132 31.80 -21.72 -9.88
C ASN A 132 30.91 -20.57 -10.35
N ILE A 133 30.26 -19.90 -9.41
CA ILE A 133 29.51 -18.66 -9.68
C ILE A 133 30.25 -17.48 -9.03
N TYR A 134 30.35 -16.38 -9.78
CA TYR A 134 30.97 -15.14 -9.32
C TYR A 134 29.88 -14.21 -8.82
N VAL A 135 29.98 -13.84 -7.54
CA VAL A 135 28.93 -13.10 -6.85
C VAL A 135 29.45 -11.78 -6.30
N SER A 136 28.52 -10.86 -6.02
CA SER A 136 28.79 -9.52 -5.51
C SER A 136 27.88 -9.20 -4.33
N GLU A 137 28.39 -8.41 -3.38
CA GLU A 137 27.66 -7.95 -2.18
C GLU A 137 26.71 -6.77 -2.48
N ASN A 138 26.56 -6.36 -3.75
CA ASN A 138 25.80 -5.17 -4.14
C ASN A 138 24.26 -5.27 -3.98
N LYS A 139 23.72 -6.49 -3.83
CA LYS A 139 22.28 -6.74 -3.71
C LYS A 139 21.96 -7.46 -2.41
N PRO A 140 22.22 -6.85 -1.24
CA PRO A 140 21.88 -7.48 0.02
C PRO A 140 20.37 -7.58 0.17
N VAL A 141 19.90 -8.69 0.75
CA VAL A 141 18.46 -8.88 1.05
C VAL A 141 17.99 -7.85 2.09
N LEU A 142 18.82 -7.58 3.11
CA LEU A 142 18.55 -6.61 4.17
C LEU A 142 19.54 -5.44 4.09
N SER A 143 19.18 -4.24 4.54
CA SER A 143 20.19 -3.18 4.74
C SER A 143 21.21 -3.57 5.82
N ASP A 144 22.38 -2.93 5.83
CA ASP A 144 23.39 -3.18 6.87
C ASP A 144 22.86 -2.86 8.28
N TYR A 145 22.08 -1.78 8.39
CA TYR A 145 21.44 -1.39 9.65
C TYR A 145 20.51 -2.51 10.17
N VAL A 146 19.58 -2.97 9.34
CA VAL A 146 18.58 -3.98 9.72
C VAL A 146 19.24 -5.32 10.02
N PHE A 147 20.22 -5.74 9.21
CA PHE A 147 20.95 -6.96 9.45
C PHE A 147 21.72 -6.92 10.79
N ASN A 148 22.42 -5.83 11.07
CA ASN A 148 23.16 -5.68 12.33
C ASN A 148 22.23 -5.63 13.55
N GLN A 149 21.05 -5.01 13.42
CA GLN A 149 20.02 -5.02 14.45
C GLN A 149 19.53 -6.45 14.72
N ARG A 150 19.13 -7.19 13.68
CA ARG A 150 18.65 -8.58 13.80
C ARG A 150 19.73 -9.53 14.33
N LYS A 151 20.98 -9.33 13.91
CA LYS A 151 22.13 -10.08 14.43
C LYS A 151 22.28 -9.86 15.94
N LYS A 152 22.24 -8.61 16.41
CA LYS A 152 22.27 -8.29 17.85
C LYS A 152 21.08 -8.86 18.62
N GLN A 153 19.88 -8.86 18.03
CA GLN A 153 18.69 -9.44 18.65
C GLN A 153 18.83 -10.94 18.83
N LEU A 154 19.29 -11.65 17.79
CA LEU A 154 19.60 -13.07 17.88
C LEU A 154 20.69 -13.32 18.93
N GLU A 155 21.86 -12.66 18.83
CA GLU A 155 22.98 -12.83 19.77
C GLU A 155 22.55 -12.63 21.24
N ASN A 156 21.77 -11.58 21.52
CA ASN A 156 21.35 -11.23 22.87
C ASN A 156 20.02 -11.88 23.29
N ARG A 157 19.39 -12.69 22.43
CA ARG A 157 18.05 -13.27 22.63
C ARG A 157 17.04 -12.19 23.06
N GLN A 158 16.99 -11.11 22.28
CA GLN A 158 16.02 -10.03 22.47
C GLN A 158 14.90 -10.15 21.43
N PRO A 159 13.63 -9.98 21.81
CA PRO A 159 12.51 -10.10 20.89
C PRO A 159 12.59 -9.07 19.73
N PRO A 160 11.87 -9.32 18.62
CA PRO A 160 11.70 -8.33 17.56
C PRO A 160 11.14 -7.01 18.11
N LEU A 161 11.44 -5.90 17.43
CA LEU A 161 10.93 -4.59 17.84
C LEU A 161 9.41 -4.47 17.60
N HIS A 162 8.90 -5.17 16.57
CA HIS A 162 7.52 -5.13 16.12
C HIS A 162 6.99 -6.53 15.77
N PRO A 163 6.91 -7.46 16.74
CA PRO A 163 6.55 -8.86 16.48
C PRO A 163 5.18 -8.99 15.79
N GLU A 164 4.22 -8.14 16.14
CA GLU A 164 2.88 -8.15 15.54
C GLU A 164 2.90 -7.76 14.05
N LEU A 165 3.84 -6.91 13.62
CA LEU A 165 3.99 -6.56 12.21
C LEU A 165 4.66 -7.67 11.41
N GLU A 166 5.59 -8.42 12.03
CA GLU A 166 6.20 -9.59 11.39
C GLU A 166 5.16 -10.72 11.21
N ASP A 167 4.30 -10.93 12.21
CA ASP A 167 3.18 -11.86 12.15
C ASP A 167 2.15 -11.45 11.07
N LEU A 168 1.79 -10.17 11.03
CA LEU A 168 0.88 -9.64 10.02
C LEU A 168 1.46 -9.77 8.62
N GLN A 169 2.75 -9.46 8.42
CA GLN A 169 3.41 -9.67 7.13
C GLN A 169 3.35 -11.14 6.71
N SER A 170 3.61 -12.05 7.64
CA SER A 170 3.55 -13.50 7.39
C SER A 170 2.15 -13.92 6.96
N ALA A 171 1.10 -13.45 7.63
CA ALA A 171 -0.29 -13.71 7.24
C ALA A 171 -0.63 -13.10 5.86
N LEU A 172 -0.20 -11.87 5.58
CA LEU A 172 -0.46 -11.19 4.32
C LEU A 172 0.22 -11.89 3.14
N SER A 173 1.45 -12.40 3.32
CA SER A 173 2.19 -13.11 2.26
C SER A 173 1.43 -14.32 1.71
N GLN A 174 0.58 -14.96 2.54
CA GLN A 174 -0.24 -16.11 2.14
C GLN A 174 -1.38 -15.71 1.20
N ILE A 175 -1.87 -14.47 1.29
CA ILE A 175 -3.02 -13.96 0.51
C ILE A 175 -2.63 -12.95 -0.58
N ALA A 176 -1.41 -12.41 -0.51
CA ALA A 176 -0.90 -11.36 -1.41
C ALA A 176 -0.97 -11.77 -2.89
N ASN A 177 -0.79 -13.06 -3.21
CA ASN A 177 -0.83 -13.55 -4.59
C ASN A 177 -2.21 -13.38 -5.26
N ASN A 178 -3.28 -13.28 -4.47
CA ASN A 178 -4.66 -13.21 -4.97
C ASN A 178 -5.38 -11.92 -4.58
N ASN A 179 -4.71 -10.99 -3.87
CA ASN A 179 -5.31 -9.76 -3.37
C ASN A 179 -4.30 -8.61 -3.44
N LEU A 180 -4.54 -7.68 -4.36
CA LEU A 180 -3.66 -6.54 -4.63
C LEU A 180 -3.51 -5.60 -3.42
N VAL A 181 -4.57 -5.42 -2.62
CA VAL A 181 -4.53 -4.60 -1.40
C VAL A 181 -3.65 -5.27 -0.34
N ALA A 182 -3.78 -6.59 -0.19
CA ALA A 182 -2.94 -7.36 0.72
C ALA A 182 -1.47 -7.38 0.25
N GLN A 183 -1.25 -7.47 -1.06
CA GLN A 183 0.08 -7.37 -1.65
C GLN A 183 0.70 -6.01 -1.32
N GLN A 184 -0.02 -4.91 -1.55
CA GLN A 184 0.49 -3.56 -1.24
C GLN A 184 0.82 -3.41 0.25
N LEU A 185 -0.08 -3.82 1.15
CA LEU A 185 0.15 -3.74 2.59
C LEU A 185 1.35 -4.59 3.02
N GLU A 186 1.50 -5.79 2.45
CA GLU A 186 2.66 -6.67 2.70
C GLU A 186 3.97 -5.98 2.32
N GLN A 187 4.03 -5.31 1.15
CA GLN A 187 5.21 -4.54 0.76
C GLN A 187 5.45 -3.32 1.64
N GLU A 188 4.42 -2.57 2.02
CA GLU A 188 4.56 -1.42 2.91
C GLU A 188 5.13 -1.82 4.28
N ILE A 189 4.64 -2.94 4.85
CA ILE A 189 5.18 -3.50 6.09
C ILE A 189 6.64 -3.93 5.91
N ARG A 190 6.99 -4.57 4.79
CA ARG A 190 8.38 -4.95 4.50
C ARG A 190 9.32 -3.75 4.40
N VAL A 191 8.88 -2.67 3.76
CA VAL A 191 9.67 -1.42 3.71
C VAL A 191 9.82 -0.83 5.10
N PHE A 192 8.75 -0.79 5.89
CA PHE A 192 8.78 -0.29 7.27
C PHE A 192 9.73 -1.09 8.17
N LEU A 193 9.67 -2.42 8.10
CA LEU A 193 10.57 -3.32 8.82
C LEU A 193 12.00 -3.34 8.24
N GLY A 194 12.23 -2.65 7.11
CA GLY A 194 13.51 -2.56 6.43
C GLY A 194 13.95 -3.86 5.73
N TRP A 195 13.00 -4.74 5.41
CA TRP A 195 13.22 -6.01 4.72
C TRP A 195 13.39 -5.88 3.21
N ASN A 196 13.06 -4.71 2.63
CA ASN A 196 13.32 -4.42 1.23
C ASN A 196 13.69 -2.94 1.07
N SER A 197 14.62 -2.65 0.17
CA SER A 197 15.06 -1.29 -0.17
C SER A 197 14.56 -0.82 -1.53
N GLU A 198 13.98 -1.71 -2.35
CA GLU A 198 13.43 -1.30 -3.63
C GLU A 198 12.09 -0.58 -3.44
N PRO A 199 11.95 0.68 -3.89
CA PRO A 199 10.69 1.38 -3.87
C PRO A 199 9.67 0.65 -4.74
N VAL A 200 8.42 0.61 -4.27
CA VAL A 200 7.28 0.01 -4.96
C VAL A 200 7.26 0.47 -6.42
N LYS A 201 7.51 -0.44 -7.37
CA LYS A 201 7.11 -0.22 -8.77
C LYS A 201 5.59 -0.26 -8.78
N ASN A 202 4.97 0.92 -8.71
CA ASN A 202 3.51 1.08 -8.77
C ASN A 202 2.95 0.53 -10.10
N ASN A 203 2.67 -0.78 -10.16
CA ASN A 203 1.85 -1.38 -11.22
C ASN A 203 0.47 -0.71 -11.31
N LEU A 204 0.02 -0.07 -10.22
CA LEU A 204 -1.17 0.79 -10.15
C LEU A 204 -1.20 1.92 -11.20
N LYS A 205 -0.05 2.48 -11.61
CA LYS A 205 -0.04 3.56 -12.64
C LYS A 205 -0.54 3.08 -14.01
N SER A 206 -0.33 1.80 -14.34
CA SER A 206 -0.85 1.21 -15.58
C SER A 206 -2.35 0.96 -15.50
N GLU A 207 -2.83 0.52 -14.33
CA GLU A 207 -4.23 0.16 -14.10
C GLU A 207 -5.17 1.37 -13.94
N LEU A 208 -4.66 2.56 -13.59
CA LEU A 208 -5.47 3.78 -13.44
C LEU A 208 -5.54 4.63 -14.71
N SER A 209 -5.07 4.12 -15.85
CA SER A 209 -5.09 4.82 -17.14
C SER A 209 -6.50 5.19 -17.61
N TRP A 210 -7.52 4.40 -17.22
CA TRP A 210 -8.94 4.66 -17.53
C TRP A 210 -9.45 5.98 -16.95
N ILE A 211 -8.86 6.51 -15.88
CA ILE A 211 -9.32 7.77 -15.27
C ILE A 211 -9.27 8.90 -16.30
N LYS A 212 -8.24 8.89 -17.17
CA LYS A 212 -8.06 9.92 -18.20
C LYS A 212 -9.11 9.86 -19.32
N THR A 213 -9.92 8.79 -19.40
CA THR A 213 -10.94 8.64 -20.44
C THR A 213 -12.32 9.17 -20.00
N ILE A 214 -12.52 9.44 -18.70
CA ILE A 214 -13.82 9.87 -18.15
C ILE A 214 -14.36 11.11 -18.88
N ALA A 215 -13.56 12.18 -18.97
CA ALA A 215 -13.98 13.41 -19.63
C ALA A 215 -14.21 13.21 -21.13
N ALA A 216 -13.34 12.44 -21.79
CA ALA A 216 -13.44 12.18 -23.23
C ALA A 216 -14.70 11.38 -23.61
N LEU A 217 -15.09 10.41 -22.78
CA LEU A 217 -16.32 9.64 -22.99
C LEU A 217 -17.59 10.46 -22.75
N GLY A 218 -17.55 11.43 -21.83
CA GLY A 218 -18.70 12.29 -21.52
C GLY A 218 -18.87 13.47 -22.48
N ASP A 219 -17.80 14.19 -22.76
CA ASP A 219 -17.79 15.38 -23.62
C ASP A 219 -17.23 15.07 -25.01
N ARG A 220 -18.15 14.82 -25.94
CA ARG A 220 -17.83 14.49 -27.34
C ARG A 220 -17.86 15.71 -28.25
N SER A 221 -17.59 16.91 -27.71
CA SER A 221 -17.49 18.13 -28.51
C SER A 221 -16.26 18.19 -29.43
N ILE A 222 -15.23 17.39 -29.13
CA ILE A 222 -13.91 17.43 -29.81
C ILE A 222 -13.67 16.23 -30.75
N GLU A 223 -14.32 15.09 -30.55
CA GLU A 223 -14.15 13.91 -31.42
C GLU A 223 -14.97 14.03 -32.72
N LYS A 224 -14.32 13.80 -33.87
CA LYS A 224 -15.03 13.38 -35.08
C LYS A 224 -15.70 12.05 -34.74
N ASP A 225 -17.00 11.91 -35.00
CA ASP A 225 -17.77 10.66 -34.84
C ASP A 225 -17.14 9.53 -35.68
N GLU A 226 -16.07 8.91 -35.18
CA GLU A 226 -15.48 7.71 -35.76
C GLU A 226 -16.37 6.52 -35.41
N GLY A 227 -17.47 6.37 -36.15
CA GLY A 227 -18.21 5.11 -36.31
C GLY A 227 -19.01 4.57 -35.11
N LYS A 228 -18.90 5.13 -33.91
CA LYS A 228 -19.72 4.72 -32.75
C LYS A 228 -21.13 5.33 -32.81
N SER A 229 -22.15 4.50 -32.60
CA SER A 229 -23.53 4.99 -32.44
C SER A 229 -23.69 5.78 -31.14
N ASN A 230 -24.64 6.71 -31.10
CA ASN A 230 -24.99 7.45 -29.87
C ASN A 230 -25.34 6.51 -28.70
N TYR A 231 -25.95 5.36 -29.02
CA TYR A 231 -26.24 4.32 -28.03
C TYR A 231 -24.96 3.76 -27.39
N GLN A 232 -23.97 3.36 -28.21
CA GLN A 232 -22.71 2.82 -27.70
C GLN A 232 -21.95 3.87 -26.86
N ALA A 233 -21.94 5.13 -27.31
CA ALA A 233 -21.29 6.20 -26.57
C ALA A 233 -21.95 6.47 -25.20
N GLY A 234 -23.29 6.43 -25.14
CA GLY A 234 -24.03 6.53 -23.87
C GLY A 234 -23.67 5.39 -22.92
N THR A 235 -23.70 4.15 -23.40
CA THR A 235 -23.33 2.97 -22.60
C THR A 235 -21.89 3.02 -22.10
N ASP A 236 -20.93 3.41 -22.94
CA ASP A 236 -19.52 3.55 -22.54
C ASP A 236 -19.38 4.59 -21.41
N PHE A 237 -20.11 5.70 -21.49
CA PHE A 237 -20.08 6.76 -20.48
C PHE A 237 -20.81 6.40 -19.18
N GLU A 238 -21.92 5.67 -19.25
CA GLU A 238 -22.57 5.11 -18.06
C GLU A 238 -21.62 4.15 -17.31
N ASN A 239 -20.92 3.28 -18.05
CA ASN A 239 -19.97 2.32 -17.48
C ASN A 239 -18.79 3.02 -16.80
N ILE A 240 -18.21 4.05 -17.45
CA ILE A 240 -17.08 4.77 -16.84
C ILE A 240 -17.53 5.62 -15.64
N SER A 241 -18.77 6.15 -15.66
CA SER A 241 -19.35 6.87 -14.53
C SER A 241 -19.61 5.94 -13.35
N ARG A 242 -20.09 4.71 -13.60
CA ARG A 242 -20.21 3.65 -12.59
C ARG A 242 -18.86 3.35 -11.95
N GLN A 243 -17.85 3.04 -12.77
CA GLN A 243 -16.51 2.74 -12.30
C GLN A 243 -15.92 3.91 -11.50
N SER A 244 -16.19 5.15 -11.90
CA SER A 244 -15.79 6.36 -11.18
C SER A 244 -16.40 6.44 -9.78
N LEU A 245 -17.71 6.23 -9.64
CA LEU A 245 -18.39 6.29 -8.35
C LEU A 245 -17.98 5.13 -7.42
N GLU A 246 -17.83 3.92 -7.97
CA GLU A 246 -17.30 2.76 -7.23
C GLU A 246 -15.88 3.06 -6.73
N PHE A 247 -15.02 3.56 -7.61
CA PHE A 247 -13.64 3.94 -7.26
C PHE A 247 -13.63 5.02 -6.17
N LEU A 248 -14.51 6.02 -6.24
CA LEU A 248 -14.65 7.05 -5.20
C LEU A 248 -15.08 6.48 -3.84
N GLY A 249 -15.71 5.31 -3.81
CA GLY A 249 -16.08 4.58 -2.59
C GLY A 249 -17.59 4.44 -2.39
N PHE A 250 -18.40 4.75 -3.40
CA PHE A 250 -19.82 4.45 -3.37
C PHE A 250 -20.06 2.95 -3.59
N LYS A 251 -21.08 2.41 -2.93
CA LYS A 251 -21.64 1.11 -3.31
C LYS A 251 -22.66 1.32 -4.42
N VAL A 252 -22.27 1.05 -5.66
CA VAL A 252 -23.17 1.13 -6.82
C VAL A 252 -23.94 -0.17 -6.97
N GLU A 253 -25.27 -0.08 -7.09
CA GLU A 253 -26.13 -1.24 -7.17
C GLU A 253 -26.22 -1.76 -8.62
N ASN A 254 -25.91 -3.04 -8.80
CA ASN A 254 -25.90 -3.70 -10.12
C ASN A 254 -27.29 -3.93 -10.73
N ALA A 255 -28.34 -3.85 -9.91
CA ALA A 255 -29.73 -4.01 -10.35
C ALA A 255 -30.21 -2.87 -11.27
N TYR A 256 -29.49 -1.74 -11.28
CA TYR A 256 -29.77 -0.57 -12.11
C TYR A 256 -28.66 -0.46 -13.14
N LYS A 257 -28.99 -0.74 -14.40
CA LYS A 257 -28.15 -0.56 -15.58
C LYS A 257 -29.03 0.11 -16.63
N GLY A 258 -28.55 1.18 -17.25
CA GLY A 258 -29.31 1.97 -18.22
C GLY A 258 -29.82 1.14 -19.40
N GLY A 259 -30.69 1.76 -20.19
CA GLY A 259 -31.43 1.13 -21.28
C GLY A 259 -32.85 1.68 -21.36
N ALA A 260 -33.66 1.19 -22.31
CA ALA A 260 -35.03 1.69 -22.48
C ALA A 260 -35.87 1.49 -21.20
N GLY A 261 -36.13 2.59 -20.48
CA GLY A 261 -36.89 2.60 -19.23
C GLY A 261 -36.10 2.19 -17.97
N GLY A 262 -34.78 2.02 -18.05
CA GLY A 262 -33.91 1.71 -16.92
C GLY A 262 -33.31 2.96 -16.28
N LEU A 263 -33.14 2.96 -14.96
CA LEU A 263 -32.35 3.98 -14.26
C LEU A 263 -30.86 3.70 -14.47
N ASP A 264 -30.09 4.71 -14.90
CA ASP A 264 -28.67 4.55 -15.21
C ASP A 264 -27.86 4.06 -14.02
N LEU A 265 -27.91 4.79 -12.90
CA LEU A 265 -27.09 4.53 -11.72
C LEU A 265 -27.84 4.83 -10.42
N TYR A 266 -27.67 3.93 -9.45
CA TYR A 266 -28.06 4.14 -8.06
C TYR A 266 -26.95 3.67 -7.13
N CYS A 267 -26.51 4.54 -6.24
CA CYS A 267 -25.61 4.20 -5.15
C CYS A 267 -26.42 4.04 -3.86
N SER A 268 -26.19 2.97 -3.10
CA SER A 268 -26.87 2.74 -1.82
C SER A 268 -26.09 3.25 -0.61
N GLN A 269 -24.77 3.32 -0.71
CA GLN A 269 -23.86 3.73 0.36
C GLN A 269 -22.75 4.63 -0.19
N PRO A 270 -22.15 5.52 0.64
CA PRO A 270 -22.44 5.72 2.07
C PRO A 270 -23.75 6.49 2.33
N TYR A 271 -24.36 7.04 1.28
CA TYR A 271 -25.73 7.52 1.28
C TYR A 271 -26.37 7.24 -0.10
N PRO A 272 -27.71 7.21 -0.18
CA PRO A 272 -28.42 7.07 -1.44
C PRO A 272 -28.06 8.19 -2.44
N LEU A 273 -27.64 7.84 -3.65
CA LEU A 273 -27.38 8.80 -4.73
C LEU A 273 -27.98 8.26 -6.02
N VAL A 274 -28.88 9.03 -6.64
CA VAL A 274 -29.56 8.64 -7.88
C VAL A 274 -28.94 9.44 -9.02
N CYS A 275 -28.42 8.77 -10.05
CA CYS A 275 -27.75 9.45 -11.14
C CYS A 275 -28.34 9.14 -12.52
N GLU A 276 -28.22 10.15 -13.38
CA GLU A 276 -28.45 10.09 -14.82
C GLU A 276 -27.15 10.48 -15.53
N CYS A 277 -26.76 9.73 -16.55
CA CYS A 277 -25.53 9.97 -17.32
C CYS A 277 -25.89 10.32 -18.76
N LYS A 278 -25.39 11.45 -19.26
CA LYS A 278 -25.56 11.81 -20.68
C LYS A 278 -24.19 12.02 -21.32
N ALA A 279 -23.92 11.32 -22.40
CA ALA A 279 -22.76 11.58 -23.25
C ALA A 279 -23.17 12.45 -24.44
N GLY A 280 -22.28 13.33 -24.93
CA GLY A 280 -22.50 14.09 -26.15
C GLY A 280 -21.93 15.50 -26.11
N LYS A 281 -22.55 16.42 -26.85
CA LYS A 281 -22.15 17.84 -26.89
C LYS A 281 -22.85 18.70 -25.84
N THR A 282 -24.07 18.33 -25.47
CA THR A 282 -24.95 19.07 -24.56
C THR A 282 -25.85 18.12 -23.81
N ILE A 283 -26.24 18.48 -22.59
CA ILE A 283 -27.26 17.75 -21.82
C ILE A 283 -28.63 18.05 -22.45
N PRO A 284 -29.41 17.03 -22.90
CA PRO A 284 -30.75 17.23 -23.44
C PRO A 284 -31.71 17.88 -22.43
N SER A 285 -32.66 18.69 -22.88
CA SER A 285 -33.57 19.47 -22.01
C SER A 285 -34.54 18.63 -21.16
N GLY A 286 -34.79 17.36 -21.53
CA GLY A 286 -35.67 16.44 -20.79
C GLY A 286 -34.97 15.54 -19.78
N THR A 287 -33.67 15.74 -19.55
CA THR A 287 -32.83 14.84 -18.73
C THR A 287 -33.27 14.82 -17.27
N ILE A 288 -33.69 15.97 -16.74
CA ILE A 288 -34.13 16.09 -15.34
C ILE A 288 -35.46 15.35 -15.16
N GLU A 289 -36.39 15.52 -16.08
CA GLU A 289 -37.70 14.88 -16.08
C GLU A 289 -37.58 13.36 -16.22
N GLU A 290 -36.64 12.89 -17.04
CA GLU A 290 -36.29 11.48 -17.19
C GLU A 290 -35.79 10.89 -15.85
N LEU A 291 -34.82 11.53 -15.20
CA LEU A 291 -34.30 11.11 -13.90
C LEU A 291 -35.40 11.03 -12.83
N LEU A 292 -36.31 12.01 -12.80
CA LEU A 292 -37.44 12.03 -11.87
C LEU A 292 -38.39 10.85 -12.10
N LYS A 293 -38.75 10.61 -13.36
CA LYS A 293 -39.66 9.53 -13.76
C LYS A 293 -39.06 8.16 -13.43
N LEU A 294 -37.83 7.91 -13.88
CA LEU A 294 -37.18 6.61 -13.73
C LEU A 294 -36.78 6.36 -12.29
N GLY A 295 -36.21 7.36 -11.61
CA GLY A 295 -35.86 7.27 -10.20
C GLY A 295 -37.08 6.98 -9.32
N GLY A 296 -38.18 7.70 -9.52
CA GLY A 296 -39.44 7.46 -8.79
C GLY A 296 -40.04 6.07 -9.05
N MET A 297 -40.03 5.62 -10.30
CA MET A 297 -40.55 4.31 -10.70
C MET A 297 -39.75 3.15 -10.10
N HIS A 298 -38.43 3.24 -10.10
CA HIS A 298 -37.54 2.14 -9.71
C HIS A 298 -37.20 2.11 -8.21
N LEU A 299 -37.22 3.25 -7.52
CA LEU A 299 -36.85 3.36 -6.11
C LEU A 299 -38.06 3.57 -5.18
N GLY A 300 -39.21 3.97 -5.73
CA GLY A 300 -40.34 4.45 -4.97
C GLY A 300 -40.16 5.91 -4.52
N ALA A 301 -41.29 6.60 -4.29
CA ALA A 301 -41.32 8.03 -4.00
C ALA A 301 -40.48 8.41 -2.78
N ASP A 302 -40.63 7.71 -1.66
CA ASP A 302 -39.96 8.07 -0.40
C ASP A 302 -38.44 8.00 -0.51
N LYS A 303 -37.93 6.92 -1.11
CA LYS A 303 -36.49 6.71 -1.28
C LYS A 303 -35.92 7.71 -2.28
N PHE A 304 -36.60 7.91 -3.41
CA PHE A 304 -36.15 8.83 -4.44
C PHE A 304 -36.11 10.29 -3.95
N LEU A 305 -37.19 10.77 -3.33
CA LEU A 305 -37.31 12.16 -2.88
C LEU A 305 -36.24 12.52 -1.84
N ASN A 306 -35.92 11.60 -0.93
CA ASN A 306 -34.92 11.80 0.12
C ASN A 306 -33.47 11.58 -0.33
N SER A 307 -33.24 11.11 -1.56
CA SER A 307 -31.90 10.91 -2.11
C SER A 307 -31.40 12.16 -2.84
N PRO A 308 -30.13 12.57 -2.67
CA PRO A 308 -29.43 13.40 -3.63
C PRO A 308 -29.59 12.86 -5.07
N LYS A 309 -29.72 13.79 -6.03
CA LYS A 309 -29.93 13.52 -7.44
C LYS A 309 -28.82 14.19 -8.22
N LEU A 310 -28.18 13.47 -9.13
CA LEU A 310 -27.01 13.96 -9.86
C LEU A 310 -27.14 13.64 -11.35
N VAL A 311 -26.98 14.66 -12.19
CA VAL A 311 -26.74 14.46 -13.62
C VAL A 311 -25.25 14.61 -13.88
N ILE A 312 -24.66 13.61 -14.54
CA ILE A 312 -23.28 13.63 -15.00
C ILE A 312 -23.33 13.78 -16.52
N GLY A 313 -22.73 14.85 -17.06
CA GLY A 313 -22.89 15.12 -18.49
C GLY A 313 -21.81 16.00 -19.13
N PRO A 314 -21.98 16.31 -20.43
CA PRO A 314 -21.06 17.17 -21.15
C PRO A 314 -21.26 18.63 -20.76
N GLY A 315 -20.15 19.35 -20.60
CA GLY A 315 -20.13 20.81 -20.53
C GLY A 315 -21.12 21.45 -19.55
N ASN A 316 -21.52 22.68 -19.85
CA ASN A 316 -22.48 23.43 -19.04
C ASN A 316 -23.92 22.98 -19.35
N ALA A 317 -24.76 22.90 -18.30
CA ALA A 317 -26.19 22.75 -18.47
C ALA A 317 -26.82 23.90 -19.27
N THR A 318 -27.84 23.57 -20.07
CA THR A 318 -28.68 24.56 -20.76
C THR A 318 -29.54 25.35 -19.76
N SER A 319 -30.10 26.49 -20.18
CA SER A 319 -31.01 27.30 -19.35
C SER A 319 -32.19 26.49 -18.79
N ASP A 320 -32.75 25.59 -19.61
CA ASP A 320 -33.88 24.76 -19.23
C ASP A 320 -33.48 23.74 -18.16
N ASN A 321 -32.36 23.05 -18.36
CA ASN A 321 -31.82 22.12 -17.38
C ASN A 321 -31.48 22.81 -16.06
N LEU A 322 -30.88 24.01 -16.09
CA LEU A 322 -30.60 24.79 -14.88
C LEU A 322 -31.87 25.22 -14.13
N LYS A 323 -32.94 25.53 -14.85
CA LYS A 323 -34.23 25.88 -14.26
C LYS A 323 -34.88 24.65 -13.61
N SER A 324 -34.95 23.53 -14.34
CA SER A 324 -35.51 22.27 -13.83
C SER A 324 -34.69 21.74 -12.66
N SER A 325 -33.36 21.79 -12.72
CA SER A 325 -32.48 21.29 -11.67
C SER A 325 -32.66 22.05 -10.35
N LYS A 326 -32.84 23.38 -10.40
CA LYS A 326 -33.17 24.20 -9.22
C LYS A 326 -34.53 23.84 -8.65
N GLY A 327 -35.55 23.67 -9.49
CA GLY A 327 -36.91 23.31 -9.06
C GLY A 327 -36.98 21.93 -8.39
N TRP A 328 -36.22 20.97 -8.91
CA TRP A 328 -36.26 19.57 -8.48
C TRP A 328 -35.10 19.14 -7.59
N LYS A 329 -34.26 20.09 -7.16
CA LYS A 329 -33.09 19.86 -6.30
C LYS A 329 -32.13 18.81 -6.88
N VAL A 330 -31.79 18.97 -8.15
CA VAL A 330 -30.86 18.11 -8.87
C VAL A 330 -29.53 18.84 -9.08
N SER A 331 -28.44 18.18 -8.78
CA SER A 331 -27.08 18.65 -9.08
C SER A 331 -26.68 18.24 -10.48
N ILE A 332 -25.90 19.06 -11.16
CA ILE A 332 -25.34 18.79 -12.49
C ILE A 332 -23.83 18.99 -12.43
N ILE A 333 -23.07 17.95 -12.80
CA ILE A 333 -21.60 17.96 -12.82
C ILE A 333 -21.07 17.63 -14.21
N LYS A 334 -19.99 18.29 -14.62
CA LYS A 334 -19.27 17.91 -15.84
C LYS A 334 -18.52 16.60 -15.66
N ALA A 335 -18.44 15.82 -16.73
CA ALA A 335 -17.55 14.66 -16.82
C ALA A 335 -16.09 15.00 -16.44
N MET A 336 -15.59 16.17 -16.87
CA MET A 336 -14.25 16.66 -16.51
C MET A 336 -14.09 16.90 -15.00
N THR A 337 -15.12 17.43 -14.33
CA THR A 337 -15.05 17.69 -12.89
C THR A 337 -15.11 16.38 -12.10
N LEU A 338 -15.92 15.40 -12.55
CA LEU A 338 -15.88 14.04 -12.00
C LEU A 338 -14.47 13.43 -12.18
N GLN A 339 -13.87 13.58 -13.36
CA GLN A 339 -12.51 13.10 -13.60
C GLN A 339 -11.51 13.68 -12.60
N LYS A 340 -11.51 15.00 -12.37
CA LYS A 340 -10.62 15.64 -11.38
C LYS A 340 -10.78 15.05 -9.98
N LEU A 341 -12.02 14.77 -9.55
CA LEU A 341 -12.28 14.16 -8.25
C LEU A 341 -11.72 12.73 -8.15
N VAL A 342 -11.85 11.95 -9.24
CA VAL A 342 -11.30 10.59 -9.34
C VAL A 342 -9.77 10.63 -9.38
N GLU A 343 -9.18 11.58 -10.10
CA GLU A 343 -7.73 11.83 -10.13
C GLU A 343 -7.19 12.20 -8.75
N LEU A 344 -7.90 13.03 -8.00
CA LEU A 344 -7.52 13.38 -6.62
C LEU A 344 -7.47 12.15 -5.73
N LYS A 345 -8.49 11.26 -5.80
CA LYS A 345 -8.48 10.00 -5.05
C LYS A 345 -7.35 9.06 -5.46
N ALA A 346 -7.09 8.96 -6.77
CA ALA A 346 -6.00 8.14 -7.29
C ALA A 346 -4.63 8.64 -6.83
N LYS A 347 -4.48 9.96 -6.76
CA LYS A 347 -3.26 10.61 -6.28
C LYS A 347 -3.08 10.43 -4.77
N TYR A 348 -4.17 10.53 -4.01
CA TYR A 348 -4.18 10.44 -2.55
C TYR A 348 -5.27 9.48 -2.07
N PRO A 349 -4.97 8.17 -1.95
CA PRO A 349 -5.91 7.19 -1.44
C PRO A 349 -6.44 7.59 -0.06
N GLY A 350 -7.77 7.58 0.10
CA GLY A 350 -8.43 7.99 1.34
C GLY A 350 -8.71 9.48 1.48
N ALA A 351 -8.31 10.34 0.52
CA ALA A 351 -8.51 11.79 0.60
C ALA A 351 -9.96 12.26 0.41
N ILE A 352 -10.84 11.43 -0.15
CA ILE A 352 -12.22 11.80 -0.42
C ILE A 352 -13.14 11.35 0.72
N ASN A 353 -13.68 12.33 1.44
CA ASN A 353 -14.77 12.14 2.39
C ASN A 353 -16.12 12.31 1.70
N LEU A 354 -16.78 11.20 1.36
CA LEU A 354 -18.07 11.22 0.67
C LEU A 354 -19.20 11.87 1.49
N ILE A 355 -19.19 11.75 2.82
CA ILE A 355 -20.21 12.38 3.67
C ILE A 355 -20.11 13.90 3.60
N GLU A 356 -18.90 14.43 3.58
CA GLU A 356 -18.67 15.85 3.38
C GLU A 356 -19.00 16.28 1.94
N LEU A 357 -18.55 15.51 0.94
CA LEU A 357 -18.82 15.77 -0.48
C LEU A 357 -20.32 15.95 -0.76
N LYS A 358 -21.19 15.23 -0.04
CA LYS A 358 -22.65 15.37 -0.12
C LYS A 358 -23.12 16.82 0.04
N GLN A 359 -22.45 17.62 0.86
CA GLN A 359 -22.81 19.03 1.11
C GLN A 359 -22.59 19.92 -0.12
N TYR A 360 -21.72 19.51 -1.04
CA TYR A 360 -21.42 20.22 -2.28
C TYR A 360 -22.37 19.84 -3.43
N LEU A 361 -23.28 18.88 -3.21
CA LEU A 361 -24.33 18.50 -4.16
C LEU A 361 -25.53 19.46 -4.08
N GLU A 362 -25.26 20.73 -4.40
CA GLU A 362 -26.28 21.78 -4.45
C GLU A 362 -27.13 21.69 -5.73
N PRO A 363 -28.37 22.22 -5.74
CA PRO A 363 -29.17 22.29 -6.97
C PRO A 363 -28.56 23.20 -8.03
N GLY A 364 -28.41 22.71 -9.27
CA GLY A 364 -27.77 23.48 -10.36
C GLY A 364 -26.43 22.88 -10.81
N GLN A 365 -25.68 23.67 -11.57
CA GLN A 365 -24.31 23.31 -11.95
C GLN A 365 -23.39 23.43 -10.73
N ILE A 366 -22.67 22.36 -10.40
CA ILE A 366 -21.87 22.29 -9.16
C ILE A 366 -20.36 22.25 -9.39
N ASP A 367 -19.86 22.49 -10.61
CA ASP A 367 -18.43 22.33 -10.90
C ASP A 367 -17.54 23.18 -9.99
N ASP A 368 -17.90 24.44 -9.77
CA ASP A 368 -17.12 25.36 -8.93
C ASP A 368 -17.13 24.91 -7.46
N LYS A 369 -18.24 24.35 -6.98
CA LYS A 369 -18.36 23.79 -5.63
C LYS A 369 -17.52 22.53 -5.45
N ILE A 370 -17.50 21.66 -6.45
CA ILE A 370 -16.63 20.48 -6.41
C ILE A 370 -15.16 20.88 -6.54
N ASN A 371 -14.81 21.89 -7.34
CA ASN A 371 -13.45 22.42 -7.37
C ASN A 371 -13.05 23.05 -6.03
N GLU A 372 -13.97 23.77 -5.36
CA GLU A 372 -13.76 24.30 -3.99
C GLU A 372 -13.44 23.17 -2.99
N TYR A 373 -14.18 22.05 -3.05
CA TYR A 373 -13.90 20.87 -2.26
C TYR A 373 -12.53 20.25 -2.57
N ILE A 374 -12.19 20.09 -3.86
CA ILE A 374 -10.89 19.57 -4.30
C ILE A 374 -9.74 20.44 -3.78
N ASP A 375 -9.85 21.76 -3.94
CA ASP A 375 -8.85 22.73 -3.47
C ASP A 375 -8.67 22.67 -1.95
N LYS A 376 -9.78 22.50 -1.20
CA LYS A 376 -9.74 22.31 0.25
C LYS A 376 -8.94 21.07 0.62
N VAL A 377 -9.27 19.91 0.03
CA VAL A 377 -8.59 18.64 0.31
C VAL A 377 -7.10 18.72 -0.03
N GLU A 378 -6.74 19.33 -1.15
CA GLU A 378 -5.32 19.51 -1.51
C GLU A 378 -4.55 20.39 -0.52
N LYS A 379 -5.17 21.48 -0.03
CA LYS A 379 -4.56 22.33 0.99
C LYS A 379 -4.34 21.55 2.30
N GLU A 380 -5.33 20.76 2.70
CA GLU A 380 -5.24 19.92 3.89
C GLU A 380 -4.10 18.90 3.81
N ILE A 381 -3.93 18.26 2.64
CA ILE A 381 -2.84 17.31 2.38
C ILE A 381 -1.47 18.01 2.42
N LYS A 382 -1.35 19.18 1.78
CA LYS A 382 -0.11 19.97 1.80
C LYS A 382 0.28 20.38 3.23
N LEU A 383 -0.70 20.79 4.02
CA LEU A 383 -0.49 21.12 5.44
C LEU A 383 0.06 19.92 6.23
N ARG A 384 -0.54 18.74 6.06
CA ARG A 384 -0.12 17.50 6.72
C ARG A 384 1.28 17.07 6.31
N SER A 385 1.58 17.11 5.01
CA SER A 385 2.92 16.82 4.48
C SER A 385 3.96 17.78 5.07
N HIS A 386 3.64 19.08 5.14
CA HIS A 386 4.51 20.09 5.76
C HIS A 386 4.79 19.80 7.23
N ILE A 387 3.78 19.43 8.02
CA ILE A 387 3.95 19.07 9.44
C ILE A 387 4.83 17.82 9.60
N ILE A 388 4.67 16.80 8.74
CA ILE A 388 5.53 15.62 8.75
C ILE A 388 6.99 16.00 8.49
N GLN A 389 7.25 16.82 7.46
CA GLN A 389 8.60 17.31 7.16
C GLN A 389 9.17 18.16 8.29
N LEU A 390 8.34 18.97 8.95
CA LEU A 390 8.76 19.75 10.10
C LEU A 390 9.25 18.84 11.24
N VAL A 391 8.49 17.80 11.60
CA VAL A 391 8.88 16.86 12.66
C VAL A 391 10.20 16.17 12.29
N LYS A 392 10.32 15.68 11.06
CA LYS A 392 11.53 15.05 10.53
C LYS A 392 12.75 15.97 10.66
N ASN A 393 12.65 17.18 10.11
CA ASN A 393 13.74 18.15 10.10
C ASN A 393 14.11 18.63 11.51
N TYR A 394 13.10 18.83 12.37
CA TYR A 394 13.33 19.24 13.75
C TYR A 394 14.17 18.20 14.50
N LEU A 395 13.79 16.92 14.42
CA LEU A 395 14.48 15.83 15.13
C LEU A 395 15.92 15.62 14.63
N GLN A 396 16.13 15.70 13.31
CA GLN A 396 17.45 15.59 12.70
C GLN A 396 18.37 16.74 13.14
N ASN A 397 17.85 17.97 13.20
CA ASN A 397 18.63 19.14 13.58
C ASN A 397 18.87 19.25 15.09
N SER A 398 17.99 18.69 15.92
CA SER A 398 18.12 18.75 17.38
C SER A 398 18.98 17.61 17.95
N GLY A 399 19.23 16.54 17.19
CA GLY A 399 19.95 15.35 17.67
C GLY A 399 19.16 14.51 18.68
N ILE A 400 17.82 14.62 18.67
CA ILE A 400 16.90 13.94 19.62
C ILE A 400 16.02 12.93 18.87
N GLU A 401 16.59 12.23 17.89
CA GLU A 401 15.84 11.35 16.97
C GLU A 401 14.99 10.29 17.69
N SER A 402 15.40 9.86 18.90
CA SER A 402 14.75 8.79 19.66
C SER A 402 13.75 9.23 20.73
N ALA A 403 13.70 10.51 21.14
CA ALA A 403 12.86 10.92 22.28
C ALA A 403 11.61 11.73 21.88
N GLY A 404 11.39 11.95 20.57
CA GLY A 404 10.29 12.74 20.03
C GLY A 404 10.33 14.23 20.40
N ALA A 405 9.50 15.03 19.74
CA ALA A 405 9.37 16.46 19.97
C ALA A 405 8.00 16.81 20.55
N GLY A 406 7.98 17.69 21.55
CA GLY A 406 6.73 18.18 22.15
C GLY A 406 6.02 19.21 21.28
N VAL A 407 4.71 19.37 21.49
CA VAL A 407 3.85 20.23 20.67
C VAL A 407 4.33 21.68 20.63
N ASP A 408 4.67 22.29 21.76
CA ASP A 408 5.08 23.71 21.80
C ASP A 408 6.38 23.96 21.03
N ALA A 409 7.33 23.02 21.09
CA ALA A 409 8.59 23.12 20.35
C ALA A 409 8.36 23.00 18.84
N LEU A 410 7.53 22.04 18.42
CA LEU A 410 7.12 21.89 17.04
C LEU A 410 6.34 23.12 16.55
N HIS A 411 5.46 23.68 17.36
CA HIS A 411 4.69 24.89 17.02
C HIS A 411 5.59 26.11 16.82
N GLY A 412 6.59 26.30 17.68
CA GLY A 412 7.61 27.33 17.51
C GLY A 412 8.41 27.16 16.21
N ALA A 413 8.84 25.93 15.90
CA ALA A 413 9.56 25.63 14.65
C ALA A 413 8.66 25.82 13.42
N TYR A 414 7.38 25.45 13.53
CA TYR A 414 6.38 25.61 12.47
C TYR A 414 6.22 27.07 12.07
N PHE A 415 6.15 27.99 13.03
CA PHE A 415 6.04 29.41 12.75
C PHE A 415 7.24 29.94 11.94
N GLY A 416 8.45 29.46 12.24
CA GLY A 416 9.67 29.80 11.49
C GLY A 416 9.81 29.10 10.13
N SER A 417 8.93 28.16 9.79
CA SER A 417 9.07 27.29 8.60
C SER A 417 8.33 27.78 7.35
N HIS A 418 7.78 29.00 7.36
CA HIS A 418 6.90 29.53 6.31
C HIS A 418 5.70 28.60 6.03
N PRO A 419 4.83 28.37 7.02
CA PRO A 419 3.80 27.35 6.93
C PRO A 419 2.70 27.72 5.92
N PRO A 420 2.04 26.72 5.29
CA PRO A 420 0.96 26.95 4.33
C PRO A 420 -0.31 27.56 4.96
N GLN A 421 -0.46 27.43 6.28
CA GLN A 421 -1.58 27.97 7.06
C GLN A 421 -1.13 28.26 8.50
N GLN A 422 -1.68 29.28 9.15
CA GLN A 422 -1.45 29.49 10.58
C GLN A 422 -2.26 28.48 11.41
N LEU A 423 -1.64 27.92 12.44
CA LEU A 423 -2.27 26.98 13.37
C LEU A 423 -2.06 27.46 14.80
N LYS A 424 -3.05 27.21 15.66
CA LYS A 424 -2.89 27.24 17.11
C LYS A 424 -2.19 25.95 17.59
N PRO A 425 -1.55 25.95 18.77
CA PRO A 425 -0.94 24.75 19.33
C PRO A 425 -1.91 23.56 19.43
N GLU A 426 -3.16 23.81 19.80
CA GLU A 426 -4.20 22.78 19.91
C GLU A 426 -4.59 22.20 18.55
N GLU A 427 -4.69 23.04 17.51
CA GLU A 427 -4.99 22.58 16.14
C GLU A 427 -3.85 21.76 15.57
N MET A 428 -2.61 22.16 15.85
CA MET A 428 -1.43 21.37 15.51
C MET A 428 -1.43 20.03 16.24
N HIS A 429 -1.77 20.01 17.53
CA HIS A 429 -1.84 18.78 18.31
C HIS A 429 -2.84 17.79 17.75
N GLU A 430 -4.04 18.22 17.36
CA GLU A 430 -5.05 17.35 16.73
C GLU A 430 -4.53 16.75 15.40
N ILE A 431 -3.83 17.54 14.58
CA ILE A 431 -3.21 17.02 13.35
C ILE A 431 -2.07 16.03 13.67
N LEU A 432 -1.25 16.31 14.67
CA LEU A 432 -0.19 15.39 15.10
C LEU A 432 -0.79 14.07 15.61
N ILE A 433 -1.92 14.12 16.33
CA ILE A 433 -2.68 12.93 16.72
C ILE A 433 -3.17 12.18 15.47
N GLU A 434 -3.84 12.86 14.54
CA GLU A 434 -4.33 12.28 13.29
C GLU A 434 -3.21 11.54 12.55
N LEU A 435 -2.06 12.20 12.38
CA LEU A 435 -0.87 11.69 11.69
C LEU A 435 -0.14 10.57 12.45
N SER A 436 -0.32 10.51 13.76
CA SER A 436 0.21 9.44 14.62
C SER A 436 -0.73 8.26 14.81
N SER A 437 -1.95 8.36 14.28
CA SER A 437 -2.94 7.30 14.43
C SER A 437 -2.53 6.05 13.65
N PRO A 438 -2.93 4.85 14.11
CA PRO A 438 -2.69 3.61 13.36
C PRO A 438 -3.31 3.60 11.94
N LEU A 439 -4.25 4.50 11.66
CA LEU A 439 -4.91 4.61 10.36
C LEU A 439 -4.05 5.35 9.31
N THR A 440 -3.21 6.29 9.74
CA THR A 440 -2.38 7.11 8.84
C THR A 440 -0.90 6.76 8.95
N GLY A 441 -0.38 6.60 10.18
CA GLY A 441 0.94 6.06 10.48
C GLY A 441 2.10 6.84 9.85
N TYR A 442 2.01 8.17 9.78
CA TYR A 442 3.12 9.01 9.29
C TYR A 442 4.07 9.44 10.41
N LEU A 443 3.52 9.58 11.62
CA LEU A 443 4.25 9.90 12.84
C LEU A 443 4.02 8.81 13.89
N GLY A 444 4.90 8.73 14.88
CA GLY A 444 4.68 8.01 16.12
C GLY A 444 4.36 8.99 17.24
N ARG A 445 3.75 8.48 18.33
CA ARG A 445 3.38 9.28 19.49
C ARG A 445 3.74 8.58 20.79
N GLU A 446 4.48 9.26 21.64
CA GLU A 446 4.61 8.94 23.05
C GLU A 446 3.55 9.74 23.81
N LYS A 447 2.54 9.03 24.33
CA LYS A 447 1.43 9.66 25.05
C LYS A 447 1.91 10.16 26.41
N GLY A 448 1.75 11.46 26.66
CA GLY A 448 1.99 12.08 27.95
C GLY A 448 0.76 12.06 28.86
N ASN A 449 0.88 12.71 30.01
CA ASN A 449 -0.23 12.88 30.97
C ASN A 449 -1.31 13.86 30.45
N ASN A 450 -0.92 14.76 29.56
CA ASN A 450 -1.79 15.70 28.87
C ASN A 450 -1.21 16.02 27.47
N TRP A 451 -1.99 16.74 26.66
CA TRP A 451 -1.62 17.07 25.28
C TRP A 451 -0.29 17.83 25.16
N LYS A 452 0.07 18.67 26.15
CA LYS A 452 1.33 19.43 26.15
C LYS A 452 2.56 18.56 26.38
N THR A 453 2.36 17.41 27.01
CA THR A 453 3.41 16.43 27.32
C THR A 453 3.48 15.29 26.31
N ASP A 454 2.60 15.28 25.31
CA ASP A 454 2.72 14.35 24.19
C ASP A 454 3.97 14.68 23.38
N LYS A 455 4.64 13.64 22.91
CA LYS A 455 5.77 13.77 21.99
C LYS A 455 5.51 13.00 20.72
N PHE A 456 5.98 13.56 19.62
CA PHE A 456 5.80 12.98 18.30
C PHE A 456 7.15 12.73 17.63
N TYR A 457 7.26 11.62 16.92
CA TYR A 457 8.46 11.25 16.19
C TYR A 457 8.13 10.85 14.76
N TYR A 458 9.11 10.99 13.86
CA TYR A 458 8.91 10.72 12.44
C TYR A 458 8.92 9.22 12.15
N LEU A 459 8.02 8.73 11.29
CA LEU A 459 8.02 7.36 10.78
C LEU A 459 8.22 7.31 9.26
N ARG A 460 7.40 8.05 8.49
CA ARG A 460 7.45 8.06 7.02
C ARG A 460 6.90 9.35 6.42
N ASP A 461 7.31 9.63 5.19
CA ASP A 461 6.86 10.79 4.43
C ASP A 461 5.43 10.62 3.88
N LEU A 462 4.67 11.72 3.80
CA LEU A 462 3.46 11.82 2.99
C LEU A 462 3.82 12.46 1.63
N PRO A 463 3.89 11.68 0.53
CA PRO A 463 4.31 12.19 -0.75
C PRO A 463 3.28 13.16 -1.35
N ILE A 464 3.77 14.31 -1.82
CA ILE A 464 2.99 15.35 -2.53
C ILE A 464 3.54 15.48 -3.95
N ASN A 465 3.32 14.49 -4.80
CA ASN A 465 3.82 14.51 -6.18
C ASN A 465 3.18 15.60 -7.04
#